data_AF-A0A0F9QE73-F1
#
_entry.id   AF-A0A0F9QE73-F1
#
_cell.length_a   1.000
_cell.length_b   1.000
_cell.length_c   1.000
_cell.angle_alpha   90.00
_cell.angle_beta   90.00
_cell.angle_gamma   90.00
#
_symmetry.space_group_name_H-M   'P 1'
#
loop_
_entity.id
_entity.type
_entity.pdbx_description
1 polymer ?
#
loop_
_entity_poly.entity_id
_entity_poly.type
_entity_poly.pdbx_seq_one_letter_code
_entity_poly.pdbx_strand_id
1 'polypeptide(L)'
;MVLPGLRQTSDGGPAAPPYSASSYTWDISTLIFKGKFTLKVPESHEGNKYQGQDIITRINAVDVEVREIHYNALDDLLLVDIKEVDHAEFGKSYDFIFLDENRYIQVRFSSGSLATSMLIRMENILIDKPLNIELYFFEKDGDKKEKTTLNLFQNGEKLKRLYTKEDPGELPPPEDIELNGKPTLDWSASMRYWSLLIADLRTKLPGVHSEAAEVAQEQDRGVPEETTEQPATIEPEILPPSQEEEGDDLPF
;
A
#
# COMPACT_ATOMS: atom_id res chain seq x y z
N MET A 1 11.92 -2.31 23.87
CA MET A 1 13.38 -2.37 23.68
C MET A 1 13.66 -1.36 22.58
N VAL A 2 14.22 -0.22 22.95
CA VAL A 2 14.38 0.99 22.10
C VAL A 2 15.84 1.05 21.68
N LEU A 3 16.11 1.30 20.40
CA LEU A 3 17.48 1.53 19.92
C LEU A 3 17.94 2.94 20.32
N PRO A 4 19.15 3.13 20.88
CA PRO A 4 19.64 4.45 21.27
C PRO A 4 20.51 5.09 20.17
N GLY A 5 20.21 6.35 19.81
CA GLY A 5 21.06 7.14 18.90
C GLY A 5 20.62 8.60 18.73
N LEU A 6 21.14 9.48 19.61
CA LEU A 6 21.42 10.93 19.46
C LEU A 6 20.33 11.93 19.00
N ARG A 7 19.99 12.84 19.92
CA ARG A 7 19.22 14.09 19.75
C ARG A 7 20.06 15.21 19.10
N GLN A 8 19.42 16.09 18.33
CA GLN A 8 19.42 17.53 18.62
C GLN A 8 18.24 18.25 17.94
N THR A 9 17.47 18.97 18.76
CA THR A 9 16.42 19.91 18.35
C THR A 9 17.03 21.26 17.97
N SER A 10 16.62 21.85 16.85
CA SER A 10 16.59 23.31 16.70
C SER A 10 15.56 23.71 15.65
N ASP A 11 14.71 24.65 16.04
CA ASP A 11 13.66 25.29 15.24
C ASP A 11 14.17 25.73 13.85
N GLY A 12 13.49 25.23 12.82
CA GLY A 12 13.66 25.60 11.42
C GLY A 12 12.87 24.60 10.57
N GLY A 13 12.02 25.09 9.65
CA GLY A 13 11.24 24.24 8.75
C GLY A 13 12.08 23.19 8.00
N PRO A 14 11.45 22.21 7.33
CA PRO A 14 12.11 20.97 6.93
C PRO A 14 13.38 21.27 6.13
N ALA A 15 14.52 21.09 6.80
CA ALA A 15 15.80 21.01 6.12
C ALA A 15 15.72 19.77 5.22
N ALA A 16 16.05 19.95 3.94
CA ALA A 16 16.25 18.81 3.05
C ALA A 16 17.14 17.78 3.77
N PRO A 17 16.80 16.48 3.72
CA PRO A 17 17.54 15.47 4.46
C PRO A 17 19.04 15.59 4.12
N PRO A 18 19.94 15.52 5.12
CA PRO A 18 21.36 15.88 4.96
C PRO A 18 22.19 14.87 4.16
N TYR A 19 21.56 14.00 3.37
CA TYR A 19 22.21 12.85 2.74
C TYR A 19 22.29 13.01 1.22
N SER A 20 23.50 12.87 0.67
CA SER A 20 23.72 12.82 -0.78
C SER A 20 23.10 11.54 -1.34
N ALA A 21 22.42 11.65 -2.49
CA ALA A 21 21.61 10.59 -3.10
C ALA A 21 22.31 9.23 -3.32
N SER A 22 23.64 9.16 -3.29
CA SER A 22 24.43 7.93 -3.37
C SER A 22 24.38 7.02 -2.12
N SER A 23 23.69 7.39 -1.05
CA SER A 23 23.59 6.58 0.19
C SER A 23 22.25 5.87 0.40
N TYR A 24 21.31 5.98 -0.54
CA TYR A 24 19.99 5.34 -0.40
C TYR A 24 20.00 3.91 -0.91
N THR A 25 19.51 2.96 -0.10
CA THR A 25 19.23 1.59 -0.53
C THR A 25 17.74 1.40 -0.78
N TRP A 26 17.44 0.73 -1.90
CA TRP A 26 16.08 0.40 -2.30
C TRP A 26 15.73 -1.02 -1.84
N ASP A 27 14.81 -1.13 -0.90
CA ASP A 27 14.28 -2.39 -0.38
C ASP A 27 12.84 -2.54 -0.90
N ILE A 28 12.70 -3.08 -2.11
CA ILE A 28 11.49 -2.85 -2.92
C ILE A 28 10.43 -3.93 -2.72
N SER A 29 9.22 -3.42 -2.50
CA SER A 29 7.93 -4.10 -2.36
C SER A 29 7.73 -4.78 -1.02
N THR A 30 6.96 -4.10 -0.17
CA THR A 30 6.17 -4.78 0.84
C THR A 30 4.85 -5.21 0.22
N LEU A 31 4.66 -6.52 0.11
CA LEU A 31 3.36 -7.12 -0.19
C LEU A 31 2.64 -7.41 1.12
N ILE A 32 1.31 -7.37 1.12
CA ILE A 32 0.54 -7.91 2.24
C ILE A 32 0.29 -9.38 1.96
N PHE A 33 0.96 -10.25 2.72
CA PHE A 33 0.78 -11.70 2.62
C PHE A 33 0.38 -12.27 3.98
N LYS A 34 -0.76 -12.97 4.03
CA LYS A 34 -1.31 -13.56 5.27
C LYS A 34 -1.31 -12.57 6.44
N GLY A 35 -1.64 -11.33 6.12
CA GLY A 35 -1.78 -10.27 7.09
C GLY A 35 -0.49 -9.69 7.66
N LYS A 36 0.62 -9.84 6.94
CA LYS A 36 1.91 -9.23 7.29
C LYS A 36 2.44 -8.42 6.13
N PHE A 37 3.16 -7.35 6.44
CA PHE A 37 4.02 -6.69 5.47
C PHE A 37 5.21 -7.59 5.19
N THR A 38 5.41 -7.92 3.93
CA THR A 38 6.43 -8.87 3.50
C THR A 38 7.47 -8.16 2.66
N LEU A 39 8.67 -7.99 3.21
CA LEU A 39 9.81 -7.47 2.46
C LEU A 39 10.56 -8.61 1.78
N LYS A 40 10.80 -8.52 0.48
CA LYS A 40 11.68 -9.46 -0.22
C LYS A 40 13.14 -9.16 0.11
N VAL A 41 13.90 -10.21 0.38
CA VAL A 41 15.34 -10.13 0.62
C VAL A 41 16.06 -10.25 -0.73
N PRO A 42 17.03 -9.37 -1.05
CA PRO A 42 17.81 -9.46 -2.29
C PRO A 42 18.47 -10.83 -2.43
N GLU A 43 18.47 -11.39 -3.64
CA GLU A 43 19.09 -12.70 -3.92
C GLU A 43 20.58 -12.72 -3.59
N SER A 44 21.27 -11.59 -3.77
CA SER A 44 22.68 -11.41 -3.46
C SER A 44 23.00 -11.45 -1.96
N HIS A 45 22.00 -11.39 -1.08
CA HIS A 45 22.22 -11.37 0.36
C HIS A 45 22.59 -12.75 0.90
N GLU A 46 23.79 -12.87 1.48
CA GLU A 46 24.24 -14.10 2.12
C GLU A 46 23.83 -14.17 3.60
N GLY A 47 23.48 -15.37 4.07
CA GLY A 47 23.13 -15.64 5.47
C GLY A 47 21.65 -15.80 5.75
N ASN A 48 21.32 -15.97 7.02
CA ASN A 48 19.97 -16.29 7.51
C ASN A 48 19.27 -15.11 8.21
N LYS A 49 19.91 -13.95 8.28
CA LYS A 49 19.34 -12.73 8.83
C LYS A 49 19.50 -11.58 7.86
N TYR A 50 18.47 -10.77 7.70
CA TYR A 50 18.52 -9.50 6.98
C TYR A 50 17.99 -8.42 7.90
N GLN A 51 18.76 -7.34 8.09
CA GLN A 51 18.39 -6.24 8.99
C GLN A 51 18.05 -6.68 10.42
N GLY A 52 18.76 -7.69 10.93
CA GLY A 52 18.56 -8.26 12.26
C GLY A 52 17.33 -9.18 12.40
N GLN A 53 16.49 -9.28 11.37
CA GLN A 53 15.34 -10.18 11.32
C GLN A 53 15.74 -11.52 10.68
N ASP A 54 15.11 -12.59 11.13
CA ASP A 54 15.32 -13.92 10.55
C ASP A 54 14.65 -14.00 9.17
N ILE A 55 15.38 -14.54 8.19
CA ILE A 55 14.88 -14.70 6.82
C ILE A 55 14.00 -15.94 6.76
N ILE A 56 12.82 -15.80 6.16
CA ILE A 56 11.89 -16.88 5.87
C ILE A 56 12.04 -17.24 4.39
N THR A 57 12.29 -18.52 4.13
CA THR A 57 12.34 -19.07 2.77
C THR A 57 11.08 -19.87 2.50
N ARG A 58 10.45 -19.66 1.34
CA ARG A 58 9.31 -20.47 0.87
C ARG A 58 9.35 -20.65 -0.64
N ILE A 59 8.66 -21.67 -1.14
CA ILE A 59 8.38 -21.84 -2.56
C ILE A 59 7.03 -21.17 -2.85
N ASN A 60 6.94 -20.34 -3.89
CA ASN A 60 5.70 -19.68 -4.30
C ASN A 60 4.84 -20.60 -5.20
N ALA A 61 3.69 -20.10 -5.66
CA ALA A 61 2.77 -20.88 -6.49
C ALA A 61 3.30 -21.24 -7.90
N VAL A 62 4.45 -20.68 -8.27
CA VAL A 62 5.13 -20.88 -9.56
C VAL A 62 6.45 -21.63 -9.36
N ASP A 63 6.60 -22.38 -8.26
CA ASP A 63 7.79 -23.17 -7.92
C ASP A 63 9.11 -22.36 -7.80
N VAL A 64 9.02 -21.05 -7.57
CA VAL A 64 10.19 -20.18 -7.34
C VAL A 64 10.43 -20.01 -5.84
N GLU A 65 11.68 -20.21 -5.40
CA GLU A 65 12.10 -19.87 -4.04
C GLU A 65 12.10 -18.37 -3.83
N VAL A 66 11.41 -17.92 -2.79
CA VAL A 66 11.41 -16.53 -2.35
C VAL A 66 11.90 -16.43 -0.91
N ARG A 67 12.76 -15.44 -0.68
CA ARG A 67 13.33 -15.11 0.63
C ARG A 67 12.73 -13.82 1.12
N GLU A 68 12.16 -13.84 2.32
CA GLU A 68 11.26 -12.80 2.81
C GLU A 68 11.47 -12.51 4.29
N ILE A 69 11.14 -11.30 4.73
CA ILE A 69 10.93 -10.95 6.13
C ILE A 69 9.51 -10.47 6.30
N HIS A 70 8.86 -10.88 7.39
CA HIS A 70 7.49 -10.50 7.68
C HIS A 70 7.42 -9.55 8.88
N TYR A 71 6.73 -8.44 8.71
CA TYR A 71 6.46 -7.44 9.73
C TYR A 71 4.96 -7.34 10.00
N ASN A 72 4.57 -7.15 11.26
CA ASN A 72 3.17 -6.91 11.62
C ASN A 72 2.79 -5.43 11.49
N ALA A 73 3.79 -4.55 11.58
CA ALA A 73 3.67 -3.11 11.50
C ALA A 73 4.94 -2.54 10.86
N LEU A 74 4.80 -1.36 10.28
CA LEU A 74 5.92 -0.53 9.82
C LEU A 74 5.91 0.75 10.65
N ASP A 75 6.98 1.03 11.36
CA ASP A 75 7.08 2.12 12.31
C ASP A 75 8.06 3.19 11.84
N ASP A 76 7.84 4.43 12.28
CA ASP A 76 8.75 5.57 12.08
C ASP A 76 9.04 5.90 10.61
N LEU A 77 8.04 5.71 9.74
CA LEU A 77 8.17 5.91 8.30
C LEU A 77 7.75 7.33 7.86
N LEU A 78 8.62 8.05 7.15
CA LEU A 78 8.25 9.33 6.55
C LEU A 78 7.64 9.10 5.17
N LEU A 79 6.39 9.53 4.93
CA LEU A 79 5.81 9.45 3.59
C LEU A 79 6.45 10.48 2.66
N VAL A 80 7.04 10.03 1.54
CA VAL A 80 7.82 10.90 0.64
C VAL A 80 7.27 10.99 -0.78
N ASP A 81 6.51 10.01 -1.26
CA ASP A 81 5.82 10.09 -2.54
C ASP A 81 4.63 9.11 -2.58
N ILE A 82 3.73 9.33 -3.53
CA ILE A 82 2.59 8.45 -3.81
C ILE A 82 2.46 8.35 -5.32
N LYS A 83 2.27 7.17 -5.88
CA LYS A 83 2.09 7.02 -7.33
C LYS A 83 0.87 6.17 -7.63
N GLU A 84 0.10 6.59 -8.62
CA GLU A 84 -0.86 5.71 -9.28
C GLU A 84 -0.10 4.84 -10.29
N VAL A 85 -0.38 3.54 -10.24
CA VAL A 85 0.21 2.54 -11.13
C VAL A 85 -0.92 1.72 -11.75
N ASP A 86 -0.95 1.64 -13.06
CA ASP A 86 -1.91 0.84 -13.81
C ASP A 86 -1.22 -0.42 -14.33
N HIS A 87 -1.65 -1.58 -13.85
CA HIS A 87 -1.12 -2.87 -14.28
C HIS A 87 -2.11 -3.55 -15.21
N ALA A 88 -1.65 -3.98 -16.38
CA ALA A 88 -2.51 -4.61 -17.39
C ALA A 88 -3.31 -5.81 -16.82
N GLU A 89 -2.69 -6.60 -15.94
CA GLU A 89 -3.29 -7.81 -15.36
C GLU A 89 -4.05 -7.58 -14.04
N PHE A 90 -3.61 -6.62 -13.22
CA PHE A 90 -4.10 -6.47 -11.84
C PHE A 90 -4.92 -5.19 -11.62
N GLY A 91 -5.04 -4.36 -12.66
CA GLY A 91 -5.75 -3.09 -12.63
C GLY A 91 -4.97 -2.00 -11.91
N LYS A 92 -5.71 -1.00 -11.41
CA LYS A 92 -5.15 0.17 -10.75
C LYS A 92 -4.63 -0.18 -9.35
N SER A 93 -3.50 0.40 -9.01
CA SER A 93 -2.84 0.29 -7.73
C SER A 93 -2.19 1.62 -7.33
N TYR A 94 -1.84 1.72 -6.06
CA TYR A 94 -1.22 2.88 -5.46
C TYR A 94 0.07 2.46 -4.77
N ASP A 95 1.18 3.07 -5.17
CA ASP A 95 2.47 2.96 -4.51
C ASP A 95 2.60 4.08 -3.50
N PHE A 96 2.71 3.72 -2.22
CA PHE A 96 3.10 4.64 -1.16
C PHE A 96 4.59 4.44 -0.91
N ILE A 97 5.37 5.50 -1.09
CA ILE A 97 6.82 5.45 -0.94
C ILE A 97 7.17 6.16 0.36
N PHE A 98 7.82 5.42 1.25
CA PHE A 98 8.26 5.90 2.55
C PHE A 98 9.77 5.98 2.61
N LEU A 99 10.28 6.90 3.41
CA LEU A 99 11.67 6.99 3.80
C LEU A 99 11.80 6.49 5.25
N ASP A 100 12.66 5.49 5.42
CA ASP A 100 13.08 4.95 6.71
C ASP A 100 14.59 5.16 6.86
N GLU A 101 14.99 6.13 7.68
CA GLU A 101 16.36 6.63 7.78
C GLU A 101 16.95 7.01 6.40
N ASN A 102 17.69 6.08 5.77
CA ASN A 102 18.35 6.24 4.47
C ASN A 102 17.80 5.24 3.43
N ARG A 103 16.55 4.79 3.57
CA ARG A 103 16.01 3.71 2.74
C ARG A 103 14.62 4.04 2.23
N TYR A 104 14.39 3.79 0.96
CA TYR A 104 13.04 3.90 0.40
C TYR A 104 12.32 2.56 0.51
N ILE A 105 11.14 2.60 1.14
CA ILE A 105 10.24 1.46 1.28
C ILE A 105 9.01 1.75 0.43
N GLN A 106 8.78 0.90 -0.57
CA GLN A 106 7.57 0.95 -1.39
C GLN A 106 6.54 -0.02 -0.85
N VAL A 107 5.36 0.50 -0.52
CA VAL A 107 4.18 -0.28 -0.14
C VAL A 107 3.14 -0.13 -1.25
N ARG A 108 2.83 -1.22 -1.97
CA ARG A 108 1.86 -1.22 -3.07
C ARG A 108 0.52 -1.77 -2.59
N PHE A 109 -0.55 -1.01 -2.78
CA PHE A 109 -1.93 -1.46 -2.54
C PHE A 109 -2.71 -1.47 -3.85
N SER A 110 -3.41 -2.56 -4.15
CA SER A 110 -4.44 -2.52 -5.19
C SER A 110 -5.54 -1.53 -4.81
N SER A 111 -6.30 -1.02 -5.79
CA SER A 111 -7.33 0.01 -5.59
C SER A 111 -8.56 -0.40 -4.75
N GLY A 112 -8.43 -1.43 -3.91
CA GLY A 112 -9.45 -1.91 -2.98
C GLY A 112 -9.31 -1.34 -1.56
N SER A 113 -9.83 -2.10 -0.58
CA SER A 113 -10.04 -1.65 0.81
C SER A 113 -8.81 -1.07 1.51
N LEU A 114 -7.61 -1.59 1.22
CA LEU A 114 -6.36 -1.15 1.84
C LEU A 114 -5.91 0.20 1.29
N ALA A 115 -5.95 0.39 -0.03
CA ALA A 115 -5.70 1.69 -0.65
C ALA A 115 -6.71 2.72 -0.15
N THR A 116 -8.01 2.40 -0.18
CA THR A 116 -9.06 3.28 0.34
C THR A 116 -8.82 3.63 1.80
N SER A 117 -8.42 2.67 2.64
CA SER A 117 -8.10 2.93 4.06
C SER A 117 -6.96 3.93 4.26
N MET A 118 -5.96 3.93 3.38
CA MET A 118 -4.90 4.93 3.37
C MET A 118 -5.43 6.28 2.87
N LEU A 119 -6.09 6.30 1.71
CA LEU A 119 -6.58 7.49 1.02
C LEU A 119 -7.53 8.33 1.88
N ILE A 120 -8.49 7.70 2.57
CA ILE A 120 -9.46 8.42 3.42
C ILE A 120 -8.84 9.09 4.66
N ARG A 121 -7.55 8.89 4.92
CA ARG A 121 -6.81 9.50 6.03
C ARG A 121 -5.73 10.47 5.56
N MET A 122 -5.48 10.55 4.25
CA MET A 122 -4.32 11.23 3.69
C MET A 122 -4.23 12.71 4.07
N GLU A 123 -5.35 13.43 4.07
CA GLU A 123 -5.37 14.85 4.43
C GLU A 123 -5.15 15.10 5.93
N ASN A 124 -5.35 14.08 6.77
CA ASN A 124 -5.03 14.15 8.19
C ASN A 124 -3.57 13.76 8.49
N ILE A 125 -2.80 13.31 7.49
CA ILE A 125 -1.38 12.98 7.66
C ILE A 125 -0.58 14.27 7.70
N LEU A 126 0.20 14.44 8.76
CA LEU A 126 1.25 15.43 8.85
C LEU A 126 2.46 14.91 8.06
N ILE A 127 2.61 15.38 6.82
CA ILE A 127 3.61 14.89 5.84
C ILE A 127 5.07 15.06 6.27
N ASP A 128 5.33 15.95 7.23
CA ASP A 128 6.65 16.24 7.81
C ASP A 128 6.96 15.38 9.03
N LYS A 129 6.05 14.46 9.40
CA LYS A 129 6.19 13.60 10.57
C LYS A 129 6.16 12.12 10.21
N PRO A 130 6.92 11.29 10.94
CA PRO A 130 6.85 9.84 10.79
C PRO A 130 5.44 9.29 11.03
N LEU A 131 5.15 8.19 10.34
CA LEU A 131 3.90 7.46 10.34
C LEU A 131 4.18 6.02 10.79
N ASN A 132 3.31 5.49 11.65
CA ASN A 132 3.27 4.05 11.92
C ASN A 132 2.06 3.45 11.22
N ILE A 133 2.28 2.32 10.56
CA ILE A 133 1.30 1.62 9.73
C ILE A 133 1.13 0.22 10.30
N GLU A 134 -0.07 -0.09 10.76
CA GLU A 134 -0.41 -1.39 11.31
C GLU A 134 -1.52 -2.05 10.49
N LEU A 135 -1.36 -3.35 10.22
CA LEU A 135 -2.45 -4.16 9.67
C LEU A 135 -3.39 -4.57 10.80
N TYR A 136 -4.69 -4.36 10.58
CA TYR A 136 -5.72 -4.76 11.51
C TYR A 136 -6.71 -5.71 10.83
N PHE A 137 -6.96 -6.82 11.50
CA PHE A 137 -7.88 -7.87 11.06
C PHE A 137 -9.10 -7.87 11.97
N PHE A 138 -10.26 -7.97 11.36
CA PHE A 138 -11.51 -8.10 12.09
C PHE A 138 -12.50 -8.96 11.32
N GLU A 139 -13.28 -9.72 12.05
CA GLU A 139 -14.48 -10.35 11.54
C GLU A 139 -15.61 -9.32 11.64
N LYS A 140 -16.39 -9.18 10.57
CA LYS A 140 -17.61 -8.37 10.62
C LYS A 140 -18.75 -9.30 11.03
N ASP A 141 -19.61 -8.86 11.95
CA ASP A 141 -20.74 -9.68 12.41
C ASP A 141 -21.54 -10.26 11.23
N GLY A 142 -21.64 -11.59 11.18
CA GLY A 142 -22.32 -12.34 10.10
C GLY A 142 -21.43 -12.78 8.94
N ASP A 143 -20.24 -12.20 8.77
CA ASP A 143 -19.30 -12.54 7.71
C ASP A 143 -18.21 -13.49 8.24
N LYS A 144 -18.13 -14.70 7.67
CA LYS A 144 -17.08 -15.70 8.03
C LYS A 144 -15.70 -15.34 7.48
N LYS A 145 -15.59 -14.21 6.76
CA LYS A 145 -14.34 -13.77 6.14
C LYS A 145 -13.71 -12.67 6.98
N GLU A 146 -12.45 -12.90 7.34
CA GLU A 146 -11.59 -11.92 7.98
C GLU A 146 -11.35 -10.75 7.02
N LYS A 147 -11.70 -9.53 7.43
CA LYS A 147 -11.43 -8.30 6.68
C LYS A 147 -10.14 -7.68 7.16
N THR A 148 -9.36 -7.14 6.23
CA THR A 148 -8.13 -6.41 6.53
C THR A 148 -8.32 -4.92 6.29
N THR A 149 -7.87 -4.11 7.25
CA THR A 149 -7.78 -2.64 7.15
C THR A 149 -6.42 -2.18 7.64
N LEU A 150 -6.07 -0.94 7.30
CA LEU A 150 -4.91 -0.26 7.86
C LEU A 150 -5.32 0.65 9.03
N ASN A 151 -4.52 0.61 10.08
CA ASN A 151 -4.47 1.66 11.09
C ASN A 151 -3.21 2.49 10.86
N LEU A 152 -3.37 3.81 10.90
CA LEU A 152 -2.27 4.75 10.76
C LEU A 152 -2.15 5.52 12.07
N PHE A 153 -0.93 5.75 12.53
CA PHE A 153 -0.67 6.49 13.75
C PHE A 153 0.40 7.56 13.52
N GLN A 154 0.21 8.73 14.12
CA GLN A 154 1.24 9.76 14.23
C GLN A 154 1.24 10.32 15.63
N ASN A 155 2.43 10.59 16.19
CA ASN A 155 2.60 11.10 17.55
C ASN A 155 1.91 10.23 18.62
N GLY A 156 1.81 8.92 18.39
CA GLY A 156 1.14 7.97 19.29
C GLY A 156 -0.40 7.97 19.22
N GLU A 157 -1.00 8.76 18.34
CA GLU A 157 -2.45 8.82 18.15
C GLU A 157 -2.87 8.20 16.82
N LYS A 158 -4.00 7.48 16.84
CA LYS A 158 -4.59 6.91 15.63
C LYS A 158 -5.18 8.00 14.75
N LEU A 159 -4.77 8.07 13.50
CA LEU A 159 -5.33 9.00 12.52
C LEU A 159 -6.80 8.66 12.23
N LYS A 160 -7.64 9.68 12.40
CA LYS A 160 -9.07 9.61 12.09
C LYS A 160 -9.28 9.60 10.58
N ARG A 161 -10.32 8.89 10.15
CA ARG A 161 -10.83 8.99 8.78
C ARG A 161 -11.39 10.39 8.59
N LEU A 162 -11.06 11.04 7.49
CA LEU A 162 -11.67 12.31 7.10
C LEU A 162 -13.05 12.06 6.49
N TYR A 163 -13.14 11.05 5.64
CA TYR A 163 -14.36 10.66 4.95
C TYR A 163 -14.99 9.45 5.66
N THR A 164 -16.24 9.61 6.12
CA THR A 164 -17.05 8.52 6.70
C THR A 164 -18.39 8.40 5.98
N LYS A 165 -19.16 7.36 6.30
CA LYS A 165 -20.48 7.16 5.69
C LYS A 165 -21.44 8.28 6.11
N GLU A 166 -21.32 8.71 7.35
CA GLU A 166 -22.14 9.74 7.97
C GLU A 166 -21.73 11.14 7.53
N ASP A 167 -20.44 11.32 7.23
CA ASP A 167 -19.86 12.56 6.73
C ASP A 167 -18.92 12.26 5.54
N PRO A 168 -19.47 12.11 4.33
CA PRO A 168 -18.66 11.81 3.14
C PRO A 168 -17.88 13.04 2.64
N GLY A 169 -18.08 14.22 3.24
CA GLY A 169 -17.42 15.45 2.81
C GLY A 169 -17.59 15.71 1.31
N GLU A 170 -16.46 15.89 0.60
CA GLU A 170 -16.40 16.10 -0.85
C GLU A 170 -16.29 14.81 -1.66
N LEU A 171 -16.21 13.64 -1.02
CA LEU A 171 -16.06 12.36 -1.70
C LEU A 171 -17.36 12.01 -2.46
N PRO A 172 -17.32 11.87 -3.80
CA PRO A 172 -18.50 11.50 -4.56
C PRO A 172 -18.98 10.10 -4.17
N PRO A 173 -20.30 9.90 -3.93
CA PRO A 173 -20.86 8.57 -3.73
C PRO A 173 -20.82 7.76 -5.03
N PRO A 174 -20.90 6.42 -4.96
CA PRO A 174 -21.04 5.61 -6.15
C PRO A 174 -22.40 5.84 -6.83
N GLU A 175 -22.44 5.68 -8.16
CA GLU A 175 -23.67 5.78 -8.96
C GLU A 175 -24.22 4.38 -9.27
N ASP A 176 -25.55 4.20 -9.18
CA ASP A 176 -26.20 2.97 -9.63
C ASP A 176 -26.23 2.91 -11.15
N ILE A 177 -25.55 1.93 -11.74
CA ILE A 177 -25.56 1.68 -13.18
C ILE A 177 -26.04 0.26 -13.49
N GLU A 178 -26.52 0.03 -14.70
CA GLU A 178 -26.84 -1.30 -15.19
C GLU A 178 -25.73 -1.75 -16.15
N LEU A 179 -24.99 -2.79 -15.77
CA LEU A 179 -23.92 -3.34 -16.58
C LEU A 179 -24.25 -4.79 -16.94
N ASN A 180 -24.44 -5.06 -18.24
CA ASN A 180 -24.88 -6.37 -18.74
C ASN A 180 -26.16 -6.91 -18.06
N GLY A 181 -27.13 -6.05 -17.81
CA GLY A 181 -28.40 -6.44 -17.19
C GLY A 181 -28.35 -6.63 -15.67
N LYS A 182 -27.24 -6.26 -15.01
CA LYS A 182 -27.07 -6.39 -13.56
C LYS A 182 -26.87 -5.01 -12.90
N PRO A 183 -27.57 -4.71 -11.79
CA PRO A 183 -27.29 -3.52 -11.01
C PRO A 183 -25.87 -3.58 -10.47
N THR A 184 -25.08 -2.55 -10.75
CA THR A 184 -23.66 -2.45 -10.39
C THR A 184 -23.41 -1.02 -9.90
N LEU A 185 -22.56 -0.88 -8.88
CA LEU A 185 -22.13 0.44 -8.40
C LEU A 185 -20.93 0.92 -9.22
N ASP A 186 -21.05 2.10 -9.81
CA ASP A 186 -19.96 2.81 -10.48
C ASP A 186 -19.21 3.73 -9.52
N TRP A 187 -17.94 3.42 -9.31
CA TRP A 187 -17.03 4.17 -8.42
C TRP A 187 -16.13 5.15 -9.18
N SER A 188 -16.36 5.36 -10.48
CA SER A 188 -15.51 6.17 -11.35
C SER A 188 -15.31 7.60 -10.82
N ALA A 189 -16.36 8.21 -10.27
CA ALA A 189 -16.29 9.56 -9.69
C ALA A 189 -15.39 9.59 -8.44
N SER A 190 -15.52 8.63 -7.53
CA SER A 190 -14.69 8.51 -6.33
C SER A 190 -13.23 8.22 -6.69
N MET A 191 -12.98 7.35 -7.69
CA MET A 191 -11.63 7.07 -8.19
C MET A 191 -10.98 8.31 -8.78
N ARG A 192 -11.72 9.09 -9.58
CA ARG A 192 -11.22 10.36 -10.12
C ARG A 192 -10.92 11.36 -9.01
N TYR A 193 -11.76 11.42 -7.97
CA TYR A 193 -11.51 12.25 -6.80
C TYR A 193 -10.18 11.87 -6.12
N TRP A 194 -9.95 10.58 -5.89
CA TRP A 194 -8.68 10.11 -5.33
C TRP A 194 -7.47 10.46 -6.18
N SER A 195 -7.56 10.31 -7.51
CA SER A 195 -6.46 10.72 -8.39
C SER A 195 -6.12 12.21 -8.29
N LEU A 196 -7.15 13.07 -8.18
CA LEU A 196 -6.95 14.51 -7.99
C LEU A 196 -6.34 14.82 -6.61
N LEU A 197 -6.84 14.16 -5.55
CA LEU A 197 -6.29 14.31 -4.20
C LEU A 197 -4.82 13.90 -4.15
N ILE A 198 -4.47 12.76 -4.76
CA ILE A 198 -3.08 12.30 -4.85
C ILE A 198 -2.24 13.32 -5.62
N ALA A 199 -2.70 13.80 -6.77
CA ALA A 199 -1.99 14.81 -7.54
C ALA A 199 -1.70 16.07 -6.72
N ASP A 200 -2.67 16.56 -5.94
CA ASP A 200 -2.49 17.70 -5.03
C ASP A 200 -1.49 17.38 -3.91
N LEU A 201 -1.67 16.26 -3.21
CA LEU A 201 -0.80 15.86 -2.09
C LEU A 201 0.65 15.68 -2.53
N ARG A 202 0.89 15.10 -3.71
CA ARG A 202 2.24 14.92 -4.25
C ARG A 202 3.00 16.23 -4.42
N THR A 203 2.31 17.35 -4.66
CA THR A 203 2.97 18.68 -4.74
C THR A 203 3.53 19.15 -3.40
N LYS A 204 3.04 18.57 -2.30
CA LYS A 204 3.42 18.88 -0.92
C LYS A 204 4.46 17.91 -0.38
N LEU A 205 4.53 16.70 -0.94
CA LEU A 205 5.47 15.67 -0.49
C LEU A 205 6.91 16.00 -0.91
N PRO A 206 7.92 15.54 -0.13
CA PRO A 206 9.33 15.71 -0.47
C PRO A 206 9.72 15.19 -1.86
N GLY A 207 8.98 14.20 -2.37
CA GLY A 207 9.30 13.47 -3.58
C GLY A 207 10.40 12.43 -3.36
N VAL A 208 10.48 11.48 -4.29
CA VAL A 208 11.66 10.62 -4.41
C VAL A 208 12.72 11.40 -5.19
N HIS A 209 13.94 11.53 -4.65
CA HIS A 209 15.05 12.11 -5.42
C HIS A 209 15.18 11.40 -6.78
N SER A 210 15.45 12.17 -7.85
CA SER A 210 15.44 11.68 -9.24
C SER A 210 16.28 10.42 -9.48
N GLU A 211 17.44 10.30 -8.82
CA GLU A 211 18.30 9.11 -8.90
C GLU A 211 17.67 7.87 -8.24
N ALA A 212 16.90 8.07 -7.17
CA ALA A 212 16.25 6.98 -6.49
C ALA A 212 15.04 6.48 -7.33
N ALA A 213 14.31 7.40 -7.98
CA ALA A 213 13.21 7.02 -8.88
C ALA A 213 13.65 6.14 -10.07
N GLU A 214 14.89 6.26 -10.54
CA GLU A 214 15.46 5.42 -11.61
C GLU A 214 15.71 3.98 -11.14
N VAL A 215 16.27 3.79 -9.94
CA VAL A 215 16.52 2.45 -9.35
C VAL A 215 15.21 1.68 -9.13
N ALA A 216 14.14 2.37 -8.71
CA ALA A 216 12.82 1.77 -8.53
C ALA A 216 12.23 1.23 -9.85
N GLN A 217 12.41 1.96 -10.94
CA GLN A 217 11.93 1.55 -12.27
C GLN A 217 12.72 0.38 -12.84
N GLU A 218 14.01 0.27 -12.55
CA GLU A 218 14.83 -0.86 -13.01
C GLU A 218 14.46 -2.17 -12.30
N GLN A 219 14.06 -2.13 -11.03
CA GLN A 219 13.65 -3.33 -10.30
C GLN A 219 12.22 -3.78 -10.65
N ASP A 220 11.29 -2.86 -10.95
CA ASP A 220 9.95 -3.21 -11.48
C ASP A 220 10.06 -3.84 -12.90
N ARG A 221 11.13 -3.51 -13.66
CA ARG A 221 11.48 -4.14 -14.95
C ARG A 221 12.16 -5.51 -14.82
N GLY A 222 12.53 -5.93 -13.61
CA GLY A 222 13.28 -7.17 -13.36
C GLY A 222 12.44 -8.45 -13.40
N VAL A 223 11.13 -8.36 -13.59
CA VAL A 223 10.29 -9.51 -13.95
C VAL A 223 10.44 -9.71 -15.45
N PRO A 224 10.99 -10.83 -15.95
CA PRO A 224 10.93 -11.11 -17.38
C PRO A 224 9.45 -11.17 -17.77
N GLU A 225 9.04 -10.39 -18.77
CA GLU A 225 7.85 -10.68 -19.57
C GLU A 225 8.09 -12.05 -20.25
N GLU A 226 7.91 -13.14 -19.50
CA GLU A 226 7.74 -14.44 -20.13
C GLU A 226 6.36 -14.42 -20.78
N THR A 227 6.37 -14.25 -22.10
CA THR A 227 5.24 -14.40 -22.99
C THR A 227 4.61 -15.77 -22.73
N THR A 228 3.61 -15.81 -21.85
CA THR A 228 2.87 -17.03 -21.57
C THR A 228 1.93 -17.23 -22.74
N GLU A 229 2.25 -18.21 -23.60
CA GLU A 229 1.27 -18.78 -24.52
C GLU A 229 0.03 -19.17 -23.71
N GLN A 230 -1.13 -18.70 -24.18
CA GLN A 230 -2.44 -18.96 -23.59
C GLN A 230 -2.65 -20.45 -23.28
N PRO A 231 -2.94 -20.85 -22.03
CA PRO A 231 -3.64 -22.10 -21.81
C PRO A 231 -5.12 -21.92 -22.16
N ALA A 232 -5.66 -22.95 -22.82
CA ALA A 232 -6.98 -23.00 -23.42
C ALA A 232 -8.13 -22.53 -22.52
N THR A 233 -9.10 -21.87 -23.17
CA THR A 233 -10.44 -21.52 -22.69
C THR A 233 -11.04 -22.60 -21.78
N ILE A 234 -11.15 -22.29 -20.48
CA ILE A 234 -12.03 -22.99 -19.56
C ILE A 234 -13.35 -22.22 -19.59
N GLU A 235 -14.43 -22.87 -20.04
CA GLU A 235 -15.79 -22.33 -19.99
C GLU A 235 -16.15 -21.93 -18.54
N PRO A 236 -16.76 -20.75 -18.31
CA PRO A 236 -17.13 -20.34 -16.97
C PRO A 236 -18.23 -21.24 -16.42
N GLU A 237 -17.91 -21.98 -15.36
CA GLU A 237 -18.89 -22.71 -14.55
C GLU A 237 -19.84 -21.70 -13.90
N ILE A 238 -21.11 -21.78 -14.29
CA ILE A 238 -22.18 -20.90 -13.85
C ILE A 238 -22.47 -21.18 -12.37
N LEU A 239 -22.01 -20.30 -11.48
CA LEU A 239 -22.45 -20.31 -10.08
C LEU A 239 -23.92 -19.82 -10.00
N PRO A 240 -24.79 -20.52 -9.23
CA PRO A 240 -26.19 -20.12 -9.08
C PRO A 240 -26.34 -18.81 -8.30
N PRO A 241 -27.43 -18.06 -8.51
CA PRO A 241 -27.66 -16.76 -7.88
C PRO A 241 -27.83 -16.92 -6.36
N SER A 242 -26.95 -16.31 -5.58
CA SER A 242 -27.14 -16.11 -4.15
C SER A 242 -28.22 -15.05 -3.93
N GLN A 243 -29.26 -15.43 -3.19
CA GLN A 243 -30.39 -14.60 -2.81
C GLN A 243 -29.97 -13.45 -1.89
N GLU A 244 -30.74 -12.37 -1.99
CA GLU A 244 -30.70 -11.14 -1.21
C GLU A 244 -30.57 -11.40 0.30
N GLU A 245 -29.60 -10.73 0.95
CA GLU A 245 -29.74 -10.32 2.34
C GLU A 245 -29.51 -8.81 2.44
N GLU A 246 -30.60 -8.10 2.74
CA GLU A 246 -30.62 -6.72 3.21
C GLU A 246 -29.86 -6.60 4.53
N GLY A 247 -28.93 -5.65 4.60
CA GLY A 247 -28.33 -5.17 5.84
C GLY A 247 -26.82 -5.24 5.87
N ASP A 248 -26.14 -4.47 5.00
CA ASP A 248 -24.67 -4.51 4.93
C ASP A 248 -24.02 -3.18 5.34
N ASP A 249 -23.51 -3.15 6.58
CA ASP A 249 -22.73 -2.06 7.17
C ASP A 249 -21.30 -2.00 6.60
N LEU A 250 -21.09 -1.46 5.40
CA LEU A 250 -19.87 -0.74 4.95
C LEU A 250 -20.12 -0.27 3.51
N PRO A 251 -20.12 1.05 3.19
CA PRO A 251 -19.96 1.50 1.81
C PRO A 251 -18.59 2.14 1.65
N PHE A 252 -17.52 1.34 1.68
CA PHE A 252 -16.18 1.70 1.21
C PHE A 252 -15.46 0.45 0.68
#